data_AF-A0A521L9V2-F1
#
_entry.id   AF-A0A521L9V2-F1
#
_cell.length_a   1.000
_cell.length_b   1.000
_cell.length_c   1.000
_cell.angle_alpha   90.00
_cell.angle_beta   90.00
_cell.angle_gamma   90.00
#
_symmetry.space_group_name_H-M   'P 1'
#
loop_
_entity.id
_entity.type
_entity.pdbx_description
1 polymer ?
#
loop_
_entity_poly.entity_id
_entity_poly.type
_entity_poly.pdbx_seq_one_letter_code
_entity_poly.pdbx_strand_id
1 'polypeptide(L)'
;MRLLQPDPAAALLGLRAMKTVASAGEPMSAVRRTLLDAARRVILRIDADIDALQPILPSEFAAGFPEGPLREQFTNGMMVVALADGVPSREMVAKIEAFAKAIGVSTPALTDIRLLAEQHMTLFKLDFLRRSQIADIMKNQLEQKGPLGLAKAVLTMRGVMEDPALAARYRAWNDLP
;
A
#
# COMPACT_ATOMS: atom_id res chain seq x y z
N MET A 1 9.22 8.16 6.21
CA MET A 1 8.40 7.49 7.25
C MET A 1 9.33 6.61 8.07
N ARG A 2 9.32 6.71 9.41
CA ARG A 2 10.11 5.83 10.27
C ARG A 2 9.24 4.61 10.60
N LEU A 3 9.65 3.42 10.16
CA LEU A 3 8.96 2.18 10.53
C LEU A 3 9.27 1.85 11.99
N LEU A 4 8.22 1.64 12.77
CA LEU A 4 8.28 1.22 14.15
C LEU A 4 8.27 -0.30 14.20
N GLN A 5 9.13 -0.86 15.06
CA GLN A 5 9.14 -2.30 15.31
C GLN A 5 8.17 -2.60 16.45
N PRO A 6 7.07 -3.35 16.22
CA PRO A 6 6.17 -3.78 17.27
C PRO A 6 6.83 -4.84 18.17
N ASP A 7 6.30 -5.02 19.37
CA ASP A 7 6.61 -6.21 20.16
C ASP A 7 6.07 -7.49 19.47
N PRO A 8 6.55 -8.70 19.84
CA PRO A 8 6.15 -9.93 19.16
C PRO A 8 4.65 -10.25 19.20
N ALA A 9 3.93 -9.86 20.27
CA ALA A 9 2.50 -10.13 20.40
C ALA A 9 1.69 -9.21 19.46
N ALA A 10 2.01 -7.91 19.45
CA ALA A 10 1.44 -6.95 18.52
C ALA A 10 1.79 -7.30 17.06
N ALA A 11 3.02 -7.75 16.81
CA ALA A 11 3.46 -8.21 15.49
C ALA A 11 2.61 -9.38 14.98
N LEU A 12 2.33 -10.38 15.82
CA LEU A 12 1.52 -11.54 15.47
C LEU A 12 0.06 -11.15 15.20
N LEU A 13 -0.54 -10.32 16.06
CA LEU A 13 -1.90 -9.80 15.86
C LEU A 13 -2.00 -9.01 14.56
N GLY A 14 -1.02 -8.15 14.31
CA GLY A 14 -0.94 -7.35 13.09
C GLY A 14 -0.80 -8.20 11.83
N LEU A 15 0.04 -9.24 11.85
CA LEU A 15 0.18 -10.17 10.73
C LEU A 15 -1.11 -10.95 10.48
N ARG A 16 -1.83 -11.37 11.53
CA ARG A 16 -3.15 -12.02 11.40
C ARG A 16 -4.18 -11.08 10.77
N ALA A 17 -4.19 -9.81 11.16
CA ALA A 17 -5.08 -8.81 10.56
C ALA A 17 -4.76 -8.61 9.07
N MET A 18 -3.48 -8.46 8.72
CA MET A 18 -3.03 -8.32 7.32
C MET A 18 -3.37 -9.55 6.48
N LYS A 19 -3.20 -10.78 7.01
CA LYS A 19 -3.65 -12.01 6.33
C LYS A 19 -5.16 -12.02 6.12
N THR A 20 -5.93 -11.64 7.13
CA THR A 20 -7.39 -11.62 7.07
C THR A 20 -7.88 -10.67 5.97
N VAL A 21 -7.24 -9.51 5.83
CA VAL A 21 -7.49 -8.58 4.72
C VAL A 21 -7.07 -9.19 3.38
N ALA A 22 -5.86 -9.73 3.28
CA ALA A 22 -5.32 -10.27 2.04
C ALA A 22 -6.11 -11.46 1.46
N SER A 23 -6.88 -12.13 2.31
CA SER A 23 -7.73 -13.29 1.96
C SER A 23 -9.21 -12.91 1.77
N ALA A 24 -9.56 -11.62 1.81
CA ALA A 24 -10.94 -11.17 1.67
C ALA A 24 -11.35 -11.03 0.19
N GLY A 25 -12.56 -11.49 -0.14
CA GLY A 25 -13.12 -11.50 -1.49
C GLY A 25 -12.59 -12.62 -2.38
N GLU A 26 -11.28 -12.62 -2.62
CA GLU A 26 -10.63 -13.59 -3.50
C GLU A 26 -9.55 -14.37 -2.76
N PRO A 27 -9.22 -15.59 -3.24
CA PRO A 27 -8.04 -16.31 -2.76
C PRO A 27 -6.79 -15.41 -2.79
N MET A 28 -5.97 -15.51 -1.76
CA MET A 28 -4.75 -14.71 -1.64
C MET A 28 -3.79 -15.04 -2.79
N SER A 29 -3.43 -14.01 -3.57
CA SER A 29 -2.48 -14.13 -4.68
C SER A 29 -1.05 -14.41 -4.19
N ALA A 30 -0.20 -14.87 -5.11
CA ALA A 30 1.23 -15.06 -4.85
C ALA A 30 1.91 -13.73 -4.45
N VAL A 31 1.55 -12.61 -5.09
CA VAL A 31 2.15 -11.29 -4.81
C VAL A 31 1.78 -10.81 -3.41
N ARG A 32 0.49 -10.89 -3.02
CA ARG A 32 0.06 -10.57 -1.64
C ARG A 32 0.76 -11.45 -0.62
N ARG A 33 0.90 -12.75 -0.92
CA ARG A 33 1.62 -13.68 -0.04
C ARG A 33 3.09 -13.30 0.11
N THR A 34 3.78 -12.98 -0.99
CA THR A 34 5.18 -12.50 -0.95
C THR A 34 5.33 -11.23 -0.13
N LEU A 35 4.40 -10.27 -0.25
CA LEU A 35 4.41 -9.05 0.57
C LEU A 35 4.20 -9.33 2.05
N LEU A 36 3.28 -10.24 2.41
CA LEU A 36 3.09 -10.64 3.81
C LEU A 36 4.33 -11.32 4.38
N ASP A 37 5.00 -12.18 3.60
CA ASP A 37 6.24 -12.83 4.03
C ASP A 37 7.39 -11.83 4.17
N ALA A 38 7.49 -10.85 3.27
CA ALA A 38 8.44 -9.76 3.39
C ALA A 38 8.18 -8.90 4.64
N ALA A 39 6.91 -8.54 4.91
CA ALA A 39 6.53 -7.81 6.11
C ALA A 39 6.87 -8.60 7.38
N ARG A 40 6.56 -9.90 7.40
CA ARG A 40 6.89 -10.83 8.49
C ARG A 40 8.38 -10.87 8.77
N ARG A 41 9.21 -11.05 7.74
CA ARG A 41 10.67 -11.21 7.89
C ARG A 41 11.39 -9.91 8.20
N VAL A 42 11.06 -8.82 7.50
CA VAL A 42 11.85 -7.58 7.51
C VAL A 42 11.39 -6.62 8.60
N ILE A 43 10.06 -6.45 8.74
CA ILE A 43 9.47 -5.42 9.61
C ILE A 43 9.08 -6.03 10.96
N LEU A 44 8.35 -7.14 10.94
CA LEU A 44 7.77 -7.75 12.14
C LEU A 44 8.80 -8.64 12.88
N ARG A 45 9.69 -9.30 12.13
CA ARG A 45 10.77 -10.16 12.64
C ARG A 45 10.24 -11.26 13.58
N ILE A 46 9.14 -11.88 13.20
CA ILE A 46 8.53 -12.99 13.93
C ILE A 46 8.60 -14.29 13.15
N ASP A 47 8.70 -15.39 13.88
CA ASP A 47 8.61 -16.74 13.35
C ASP A 47 7.17 -17.25 13.46
N ALA A 48 6.40 -17.05 12.40
CA ALA A 48 5.00 -17.46 12.32
C ALA A 48 4.71 -17.94 10.90
N ASP A 49 4.03 -19.09 10.78
CA ASP A 49 3.59 -19.59 9.49
C ASP A 49 2.31 -18.87 9.03
N ILE A 50 2.44 -18.06 7.98
CA ILE A 50 1.35 -17.28 7.40
C ILE A 50 0.20 -18.20 6.93
N ASP A 51 0.48 -19.41 6.46
CA ASP A 51 -0.58 -20.33 6.01
C ASP A 51 -1.40 -20.85 7.19
N ALA A 52 -0.75 -21.21 8.30
CA ALA A 52 -1.41 -21.69 9.51
C ALA A 52 -2.12 -20.60 10.34
N LEU A 53 -1.84 -19.31 10.11
CA LEU A 53 -2.45 -18.22 10.88
C LEU A 53 -3.97 -18.20 10.75
N GLN A 54 -4.69 -18.34 11.87
CA GLN A 54 -6.14 -18.21 11.86
C GLN A 54 -6.55 -16.74 11.60
N PRO A 55 -7.65 -16.51 10.85
CA PRO A 55 -8.25 -15.19 10.74
C PRO A 55 -8.50 -14.55 12.11
N ILE A 56 -8.57 -13.23 12.16
CA ILE A 56 -8.84 -12.48 13.39
C ILE A 56 -10.01 -11.53 13.17
N LEU A 57 -10.86 -11.35 14.18
CA LEU A 57 -11.93 -10.37 14.14
C LEU A 57 -11.40 -8.96 14.46
N PRO A 58 -11.98 -7.88 13.92
CA PRO A 58 -11.59 -6.52 14.26
C PRO A 58 -11.65 -6.22 15.76
N SER A 59 -12.65 -6.75 16.48
CA SER A 59 -12.79 -6.59 17.93
C SER A 59 -11.68 -7.29 18.71
N GLU A 60 -11.32 -8.52 18.32
CA GLU A 60 -10.21 -9.27 18.92
C GLU A 60 -8.87 -8.57 18.67
N PHE A 61 -8.69 -8.04 17.46
CA PHE A 61 -7.52 -7.25 17.12
C PHE A 61 -7.43 -5.99 17.99
N ALA A 62 -8.51 -5.22 18.10
CA ALA A 62 -8.53 -4.01 18.92
C ALA A 62 -8.27 -4.28 20.41
N ALA A 63 -8.76 -5.39 20.96
CA ALA A 63 -8.55 -5.75 22.36
C ALA A 63 -7.08 -6.06 22.70
N GLY A 64 -6.33 -6.61 21.74
CA GLY A 64 -4.94 -7.02 21.96
C GLY A 64 -3.87 -6.07 21.38
N PHE A 65 -4.27 -5.09 20.57
CA PHE A 65 -3.32 -4.27 19.80
C PHE A 65 -3.00 -2.93 20.49
N PRO A 66 -1.71 -2.58 20.67
CA PRO A 66 -1.31 -1.41 21.45
C PRO A 66 -1.80 -0.10 20.85
N GLU A 67 -1.96 0.90 21.71
CA GLU A 67 -2.26 2.27 21.30
C GLU A 67 -1.03 2.95 20.67
N GLY A 68 -1.28 4.06 19.97
CA GLY A 68 -0.23 4.92 19.44
C GLY A 68 0.12 4.65 17.97
N PRO A 69 1.32 5.09 17.53
CA PRO A 69 1.64 5.22 16.10
C PRO A 69 1.70 3.90 15.33
N LEU A 70 1.77 2.76 16.01
CA LEU A 70 1.68 1.44 15.39
C LEU A 70 0.32 1.21 14.71
N ARG A 71 -0.77 1.77 15.24
CA ARG A 71 -2.12 1.58 14.68
C ARG A 71 -2.23 2.15 13.26
N GLU A 72 -1.71 3.35 13.06
CA GLU A 72 -1.62 3.97 11.72
C GLU A 72 -0.69 3.18 10.80
N GLN A 73 0.48 2.76 11.30
CA GLN A 73 1.43 1.97 10.50
C GLN A 73 0.80 0.67 9.98
N PHE A 74 0.06 -0.06 10.81
CA PHE A 74 -0.60 -1.30 10.38
C PHE A 74 -1.79 -1.04 9.46
N THR A 75 -2.54 0.05 9.68
CA THR A 75 -3.58 0.47 8.73
C THR A 75 -2.99 0.76 7.35
N ASN A 76 -1.86 1.48 7.29
CA ASN A 76 -1.13 1.72 6.05
C ASN A 76 -0.59 0.42 5.44
N GLY A 77 -0.05 -0.49 6.25
CA GLY A 77 0.41 -1.80 5.81
C GLY A 77 -0.69 -2.64 5.17
N MET A 78 -1.90 -2.65 5.75
CA MET A 78 -3.07 -3.33 5.18
C MET A 78 -3.47 -2.72 3.83
N MET A 79 -3.44 -1.40 3.69
CA MET A 79 -3.71 -0.72 2.40
C MET A 79 -2.66 -1.08 1.33
N VAL A 80 -1.38 -1.14 1.70
CA VAL A 80 -0.30 -1.55 0.77
C VAL A 80 -0.50 -2.99 0.29
N VAL A 81 -0.84 -3.92 1.20
CA VAL A 81 -1.12 -5.31 0.81
C VAL A 81 -2.33 -5.39 -0.12
N ALA A 82 -3.36 -4.57 0.11
CA ALA A 82 -4.55 -4.58 -0.72
C ALA A 82 -4.29 -4.10 -2.16
N LEU A 83 -3.41 -3.12 -2.32
CA LEU A 83 -3.04 -2.53 -3.61
C LEU A 83 -2.02 -3.37 -4.40
N ALA A 84 -1.53 -4.47 -3.83
CA ALA A 84 -0.44 -5.27 -4.39
C ALA A 84 -0.72 -5.79 -5.81
N ASP A 85 -1.97 -6.18 -6.08
CA ASP A 85 -2.43 -6.70 -7.37
C ASP A 85 -3.21 -5.65 -8.19
N GLY A 86 -3.10 -4.38 -7.83
CA GLY A 86 -3.85 -3.30 -8.47
C GLY A 86 -5.08 -2.87 -7.65
N VAL A 87 -6.21 -2.68 -8.33
CA VAL A 87 -7.44 -2.17 -7.68
C VAL A 87 -7.98 -3.22 -6.70
N PRO A 88 -8.10 -2.92 -5.39
CA PRO A 88 -8.59 -3.88 -4.42
C PRO A 88 -10.10 -4.09 -4.56
N SER A 89 -10.57 -5.27 -4.16
CA SER A 89 -12.01 -5.56 -4.11
C SER A 89 -12.72 -4.75 -3.02
N ARG A 90 -14.03 -4.53 -3.19
CA ARG A 90 -14.85 -3.84 -2.18
C ARG A 90 -14.83 -4.55 -0.82
N GLU A 91 -14.80 -5.87 -0.82
CA GLU A 91 -14.74 -6.69 0.39
C GLU A 91 -13.43 -6.50 1.16
N MET A 92 -12.32 -6.43 0.43
CA MET A 92 -11.01 -6.17 1.02
C MET A 92 -10.96 -4.78 1.64
N VAL A 93 -11.46 -3.76 0.95
CA VAL A 93 -11.55 -2.39 1.49
C VAL A 93 -12.43 -2.35 2.73
N ALA A 94 -13.61 -2.97 2.70
CA ALA A 94 -14.51 -3.02 3.86
C ALA A 94 -13.84 -3.69 5.07
N LYS A 95 -13.01 -4.72 4.87
CA LYS A 95 -12.22 -5.32 5.95
C LYS A 95 -11.18 -4.35 6.51
N ILE A 96 -10.44 -3.62 5.67
CA ILE A 96 -9.46 -2.62 6.12
C ILE A 96 -10.15 -1.54 6.94
N GLU A 97 -11.28 -1.01 6.46
CA GLU A 97 -12.06 0.00 7.18
C GLU A 97 -12.57 -0.53 8.53
N ALA A 98 -13.00 -1.79 8.59
CA ALA A 98 -13.43 -2.42 9.84
C ALA A 98 -12.28 -2.53 10.86
N PHE A 99 -11.08 -2.96 10.43
CA PHE A 99 -9.90 -3.01 11.30
C PHE A 99 -9.45 -1.62 11.75
N ALA A 100 -9.36 -0.66 10.81
CA ALA A 100 -8.98 0.72 11.11
C ALA A 100 -9.94 1.36 12.12
N LYS A 101 -11.26 1.18 11.92
CA LYS A 101 -12.29 1.63 12.85
C LYS A 101 -12.13 1.01 14.23
N ALA A 102 -11.86 -0.30 14.30
CA ALA A 102 -11.73 -1.00 15.58
C ALA A 102 -10.56 -0.49 16.43
N ILE A 103 -9.45 -0.09 15.80
CA ILE A 103 -8.30 0.51 16.49
C ILE A 103 -8.35 2.05 16.55
N GLY A 104 -9.43 2.67 16.09
CA GLY A 104 -9.63 4.12 16.14
C GLY A 104 -8.79 4.94 15.15
N VAL A 105 -8.34 4.34 14.04
CA VAL A 105 -7.60 5.03 12.99
C VAL A 105 -8.55 5.55 11.92
N SER A 106 -8.46 6.85 11.65
CA SER A 106 -9.14 7.52 10.55
C SER A 106 -8.12 8.30 9.74
N THR A 107 -7.98 7.96 8.45
CA THR A 107 -7.06 8.66 7.55
C THR A 107 -7.77 8.98 6.24
N PRO A 108 -7.41 10.08 5.55
CA PRO A 108 -7.95 10.38 4.24
C PRO A 108 -7.69 9.27 3.21
N ALA A 109 -6.59 8.53 3.34
CA ALA A 109 -6.23 7.42 2.46
C ALA A 109 -7.26 6.27 2.47
N LEU A 110 -7.96 6.04 3.59
CA LEU A 110 -9.06 5.07 3.65
C LEU A 110 -10.24 5.50 2.77
N THR A 111 -10.50 6.80 2.67
CA THR A 111 -11.52 7.31 1.74
C THR A 111 -11.08 7.11 0.30
N ASP A 112 -9.81 7.37 0.00
CA ASP A 112 -9.27 7.29 -1.35
C ASP A 112 -9.26 5.85 -1.89
N ILE A 113 -8.89 4.86 -1.06
CA ILE A 113 -8.91 3.44 -1.44
C ILE A 113 -10.34 2.91 -1.64
N ARG A 114 -11.32 3.42 -0.88
CA ARG A 114 -12.75 3.14 -1.11
C ARG A 114 -13.23 3.71 -2.44
N LEU A 115 -12.92 4.96 -2.75
CA LEU A 115 -13.27 5.58 -4.04
C LEU A 115 -12.63 4.82 -5.21
N LEU A 116 -11.42 4.29 -5.02
CA LEU A 116 -10.73 3.45 -5.99
C LEU A 116 -11.47 2.12 -6.22
N ALA A 117 -11.84 1.41 -5.16
CA ALA A 117 -12.59 0.15 -5.24
C ALA A 117 -14.03 0.31 -5.78
N GLU A 118 -14.64 1.48 -5.58
CA GLU A 118 -15.96 1.83 -6.11
C GLU A 118 -15.94 2.32 -7.56
N GLN A 119 -14.76 2.40 -8.18
CA GLN A 119 -14.54 2.93 -9.54
C GLN A 119 -14.96 4.40 -9.72
N HIS A 120 -15.01 5.19 -8.64
CA HIS A 120 -15.25 6.63 -8.68
C HIS A 120 -13.98 7.39 -9.11
N MET A 121 -13.48 7.10 -10.32
CA MET A 121 -12.15 7.49 -10.79
C MET A 121 -11.93 8.99 -10.87
N THR A 122 -12.97 9.78 -11.18
CA THR A 122 -12.86 11.24 -11.22
C THR A 122 -12.60 11.81 -9.82
N LEU A 123 -13.35 11.34 -8.81
CA LEU A 123 -13.19 11.77 -7.42
C LEU A 123 -11.86 11.28 -6.85
N PHE A 124 -11.52 10.01 -7.08
CA PHE A 124 -10.22 9.45 -6.69
C PHE A 124 -9.06 10.28 -7.27
N LYS A 125 -9.07 10.58 -8.58
CA LYS A 125 -8.03 11.39 -9.21
C LYS A 125 -7.96 12.80 -8.62
N LEU A 126 -9.11 13.42 -8.36
CA LEU A 126 -9.16 14.76 -7.76
C LEU A 126 -8.57 14.77 -6.35
N ASP A 127 -8.99 13.85 -5.47
CA ASP A 127 -8.47 13.76 -4.10
C ASP A 127 -6.99 13.39 -4.07
N PHE A 128 -6.57 12.46 -4.93
CA PHE A 128 -5.17 12.11 -5.10
C PHE A 128 -4.33 13.30 -5.57
N LEU A 129 -4.76 14.03 -6.61
CA LEU A 129 -4.05 15.22 -7.09
C LEU A 129 -3.99 16.33 -6.04
N ARG A 130 -5.07 16.53 -5.28
CA ARG A 130 -5.17 17.57 -4.24
C ARG A 130 -4.26 17.30 -3.05
N ARG A 131 -4.08 16.02 -2.67
CA ARG A 131 -3.36 15.61 -1.45
C ARG A 131 -1.96 15.06 -1.71
N SER A 132 -1.63 14.72 -2.96
CA SER A 132 -0.31 14.22 -3.32
C SER A 132 0.68 15.36 -3.56
N GLN A 133 1.96 14.99 -3.63
CA GLN A 133 3.05 15.91 -3.99
C GLN A 133 3.14 16.18 -5.50
N ILE A 134 2.12 15.82 -6.30
CA ILE A 134 2.18 15.98 -7.76
C ILE A 134 2.35 17.44 -8.16
N ALA A 135 1.64 18.37 -7.49
CA ALA A 135 1.78 19.79 -7.77
C ALA A 135 3.23 20.26 -7.54
N ASP A 136 3.83 19.85 -6.42
CA ASP A 136 5.21 20.18 -6.07
C ASP A 136 6.20 19.53 -7.03
N ILE A 137 6.00 18.26 -7.42
CA ILE A 137 6.83 17.57 -8.41
C ILE A 137 6.79 18.31 -9.75
N MET A 138 5.60 18.71 -10.21
CA MET A 138 5.43 19.41 -11.49
C MET A 138 6.06 20.81 -11.44
N LYS A 139 5.90 21.53 -10.32
CA LYS A 139 6.55 22.82 -10.07
C LYS A 139 8.08 22.68 -10.08
N ASN A 140 8.62 21.71 -9.34
CA ASN A 140 10.05 21.45 -9.29
C ASN A 140 10.62 21.06 -10.66
N GLN A 141 9.90 20.25 -11.45
CA GLN A 141 10.32 19.90 -12.82
C GLN A 141 10.33 21.13 -13.74
N LEU A 142 9.34 22.02 -13.61
CA LEU A 142 9.29 23.27 -14.37
C LEU A 142 10.46 24.19 -14.01
N GLU A 143 10.74 24.35 -12.70
CA GLU A 143 11.85 25.18 -12.20
C GLU A 143 13.22 24.62 -12.62
N GLN A 144 13.42 23.31 -12.56
CA GLN A 144 14.73 22.68 -12.84
C GLN A 144 15.02 22.45 -14.33
N LYS A 145 13.99 22.11 -15.12
CA LYS A 145 14.16 21.67 -16.52
C LYS A 145 13.39 22.51 -17.53
N GLY A 146 12.72 23.55 -17.07
CA GLY A 146 11.90 24.42 -17.92
C GLY A 146 10.65 23.72 -18.48
N PRO A 147 9.86 24.46 -19.28
CA PRO A 147 8.58 23.97 -19.81
C PRO A 147 8.74 22.77 -20.75
N LEU A 148 9.82 22.69 -21.52
CA LEU A 148 10.15 21.54 -22.38
C LEU A 148 10.47 20.29 -21.55
N GLY A 149 11.20 20.44 -20.44
CA GLY A 149 11.49 19.34 -19.52
C GLY A 149 10.23 18.79 -18.85
N LEU A 150 9.32 19.68 -18.45
CA LEU A 150 8.01 19.30 -17.92
C LEU A 150 7.17 18.55 -18.96
N ALA A 151 7.08 19.07 -20.19
CA ALA A 151 6.36 18.41 -21.29
C ALA A 151 6.94 17.02 -21.57
N LYS A 152 8.26 16.90 -21.62
CA LYS A 152 8.98 15.62 -21.76
C LYS A 152 8.61 14.64 -20.65
N ALA A 153 8.61 15.07 -19.39
CA ALA A 153 8.26 14.23 -18.25
C ALA A 153 6.80 13.72 -18.30
N VAL A 154 5.86 14.56 -18.73
CA VAL A 154 4.46 14.17 -18.91
C VAL A 154 4.30 13.17 -20.04
N LEU A 155 4.98 13.38 -21.17
CA LEU A 155 4.93 12.49 -22.33
C LEU A 155 5.55 11.12 -22.03
N THR A 156 6.66 11.06 -21.29
CA THR A 156 7.23 9.79 -20.83
C THR A 156 6.33 9.07 -19.84
N MET A 157 5.75 9.79 -18.87
CA MET A 157 4.81 9.19 -17.91
C MET A 157 3.56 8.62 -18.58
N ARG A 158 3.07 9.27 -19.64
CA ARG A 158 1.95 8.77 -20.45
C ARG A 158 2.33 7.64 -21.42
N GLY A 159 3.60 7.24 -21.47
CA GLY A 159 4.09 6.22 -22.39
C GLY A 159 4.11 6.66 -23.86
N VAL A 160 3.94 7.96 -24.14
CA VAL A 160 3.96 8.51 -25.51
C VAL A 160 5.39 8.71 -25.99
N MET A 161 6.34 8.84 -25.06
CA MET A 161 7.75 8.96 -25.35
C MET A 161 8.54 7.99 -24.48
N GLU A 162 9.43 7.19 -25.07
CA GLU A 162 10.35 6.32 -24.34
C GLU A 162 11.74 6.97 -24.31
N ASP A 163 12.48 6.78 -23.23
CA ASP A 163 13.93 7.07 -23.22
C ASP A 163 14.68 5.76 -23.51
N PRO A 164 15.12 5.53 -24.76
CA PRO A 164 15.69 4.26 -25.16
C PRO A 164 17.00 3.94 -24.44
N ALA A 165 17.78 4.96 -24.06
CA ALA A 165 19.01 4.77 -23.31
C ALA A 165 18.73 4.32 -21.88
N LEU A 166 17.72 4.91 -21.22
CA LEU A 166 17.27 4.47 -19.90
C LEU A 166 16.68 3.06 -19.95
N ALA A 167 15.83 2.79 -20.94
CA ALA A 167 15.19 1.48 -21.10
C ALA A 167 16.23 0.38 -21.34
N ALA A 168 17.26 0.63 -22.15
CA ALA A 168 18.35 -0.31 -22.38
C ALA A 168 19.08 -0.68 -21.07
N ARG A 169 19.31 0.28 -20.17
CA ARG A 169 19.95 0.03 -18.87
C ARG A 169 19.13 -0.91 -17.97
N TYR A 170 17.81 -0.72 -17.92
CA TYR A 170 16.94 -1.61 -17.14
C TYR A 170 16.77 -2.98 -17.79
N ARG A 171 16.72 -3.06 -19.12
CA ARG A 171 16.68 -4.35 -19.85
C ARG A 171 17.93 -5.18 -19.61
N ALA A 172 19.11 -4.55 -19.59
CA ALA A 172 20.37 -5.22 -19.30
C ALA A 172 20.44 -5.87 -17.91
N TRP A 173 19.56 -5.49 -16.97
CA TRP A 173 19.48 -6.17 -15.66
C TRP A 173 18.92 -7.59 -15.75
N ASN A 174 18.19 -7.91 -16.82
CA ASN A 174 17.70 -9.27 -17.05
C ASN A 174 18.85 -10.25 -17.36
N ASP A 175 20.01 -9.72 -17.79
CA ASP A 175 21.20 -10.49 -18.15
C ASP A 175 22.25 -10.53 -17.01
N LEU A 176 21.92 -9.98 -15.83
CA LEU A 176 22.79 -10.07 -14.65
C LEU A 176 22.71 -11.49 -14.04
N PRO A 177 23.85 -12.06 -13.60
CA PRO A 177 23.93 -13.41 -13.04
C PRO A 177 23.20 -13.58 -11.71
#